data_AF-A0A8D8PVN8-F1
#
_entry.id   AF-A0A8D8PVN8-F1
#
_cell.length_a   1.000
_cell.length_b   1.000
_cell.length_c   1.000
_cell.angle_alpha   90.00
_cell.angle_beta   90.00
_cell.angle_gamma   90.00
#
_symmetry.space_group_name_H-M   'P 1'
#
loop_
_entity.id
_entity.type
_entity.pdbx_description
1 polymer ?
#
loop_
_entity_poly.entity_id
_entity_poly.type
_entity_poly.pdbx_seq_one_letter_code
_entity_poly.pdbx_strand_id
1 'polypeptide(L)'
;MTYFQRMADIEGRFYEIWKDMSLNDSLSDVERAKLAVWDYPVSDKYTKMWQAMKEAKLPNTLDEAVQRVRDSKSSSEGFGYLGDATDIRYLVMTNCDLQMVGDEFSRKPYAIAVQQGSPLKDQFNNAILLLLNKRKLEKLKETWWNQNPEKKKCDKQDNQTDGISIHNIGGVFIVIFVGIALACVTLAFEYWWYKYKNPQLNEFAANKQNIDEFNRKMKISAISDFENVRNRHHYQSNFSKKGSLPPVSDQWLQ
;
A
#
# COMPACT_ATOMS: atom_id res chain seq x y z
N MET A 1 17.92 -29.24 20.67
CA MET A 1 16.49 -29.39 21.07
C MET A 1 16.24 -29.62 22.58
N THR A 2 17.25 -29.63 23.44
CA THR A 2 17.08 -29.88 24.89
C THR A 2 16.27 -28.81 25.65
N TYR A 3 16.09 -27.62 25.07
CA TYR A 3 15.29 -26.54 25.66
C TYR A 3 13.83 -26.95 25.87
N PHE A 4 13.15 -27.38 24.81
CA PHE A 4 11.73 -27.73 24.88
C PHE A 4 11.47 -28.96 25.74
N GLN A 5 12.37 -29.94 25.71
CA GLN A 5 12.31 -31.09 26.60
C GLN A 5 12.38 -30.68 28.07
N ARG A 6 13.29 -29.76 28.44
CA ARG A 6 13.40 -29.26 29.82
C ARG A 6 12.19 -28.44 30.22
N MET A 7 11.68 -27.58 29.34
CA MET A 7 10.49 -26.79 29.62
C MET A 7 9.25 -27.67 29.83
N ALA A 8 9.08 -28.71 29.00
CA ALA A 8 8.02 -29.69 29.18
C ALA A 8 8.16 -30.50 30.48
N ASP A 9 9.39 -30.91 30.86
CA ASP A 9 9.62 -31.59 32.16
C ASP A 9 9.30 -30.66 33.34
N ILE A 10 9.65 -29.38 33.23
CA ILE A 10 9.35 -28.37 34.25
C ILE A 10 7.83 -28.14 34.37
N GLU A 11 7.12 -27.97 33.25
CA GLU A 11 5.64 -27.89 33.25
C GLU A 11 5.01 -29.11 33.92
N GLY A 12 5.47 -30.31 33.55
CA GLY A 12 4.99 -31.56 34.15
C GLY A 12 5.26 -31.62 35.66
N ARG A 13 6.44 -31.22 36.12
CA ARG A 13 6.77 -31.17 37.56
C ARG A 13 5.89 -30.17 38.31
N PHE A 14 5.66 -28.98 37.76
CA PHE A 14 4.78 -28.00 38.38
C PHE A 14 3.33 -28.49 38.44
N TYR A 15 2.86 -29.18 37.40
CA TYR A 15 1.55 -29.83 37.40
C TYR A 15 1.43 -30.87 38.52
N GLU A 16 2.43 -31.75 38.67
CA GLU A 16 2.45 -32.76 39.73
C GLU A 16 2.48 -32.13 41.14
N ILE A 17 3.28 -31.07 41.34
CA ILE A 17 3.33 -30.33 42.61
C ILE A 17 1.98 -29.70 42.94
N TRP A 18 1.35 -29.04 41.96
CA TRP A 18 0.02 -28.45 42.13
C TRP A 18 -1.03 -29.52 42.46
N LYS A 19 -0.98 -30.65 41.76
CA LYS A 19 -1.88 -31.80 41.99
C LYS A 19 -1.73 -32.34 43.41
N ASP A 20 -0.51 -32.51 43.90
CA ASP A 20 -0.27 -32.98 45.27
C ASP A 20 -0.75 -31.96 46.32
N MET A 21 -0.48 -30.66 46.13
CA MET A 21 -0.96 -29.64 47.07
C MET A 21 -2.49 -29.50 47.12
N SER A 22 -3.18 -29.77 46.00
CA SER A 22 -4.63 -29.57 45.88
C SER A 22 -5.45 -30.83 46.21
N LEU A 23 -4.94 -32.03 45.89
CA LEU A 23 -5.67 -33.30 46.04
C LEU A 23 -5.16 -34.18 47.19
N ASN A 24 -4.14 -33.75 47.95
CA ASN A 24 -3.67 -34.52 49.09
C ASN A 24 -4.63 -34.41 50.29
N ASP A 25 -5.35 -35.49 50.55
CA ASP A 25 -6.36 -35.63 51.61
C ASP A 25 -5.80 -35.78 53.03
N SER A 26 -4.47 -35.90 53.17
CA SER A 26 -3.82 -36.02 54.48
C SER A 26 -3.61 -34.67 55.21
N LEU A 27 -3.87 -33.54 54.54
CA LEU A 27 -3.72 -32.20 55.09
C LEU A 27 -4.96 -31.74 55.87
N SER A 28 -4.76 -31.03 56.99
CA SER A 28 -5.87 -30.46 57.76
C SER A 28 -6.58 -29.33 56.98
N ASP A 29 -7.86 -29.09 57.26
CA ASP A 29 -8.66 -28.08 56.53
C ASP A 29 -8.06 -26.66 56.58
N VAL A 30 -7.34 -26.34 57.66
CA VAL A 30 -6.65 -25.05 57.84
C VAL A 30 -5.39 -24.95 56.99
N GLU A 31 -4.66 -26.05 56.81
CA GLU A 31 -3.47 -26.11 55.95
C GLU A 31 -3.87 -26.10 54.48
N ARG A 32 -4.94 -26.81 54.13
CA ARG A 32 -5.54 -26.79 52.79
C ARG A 32 -6.02 -25.39 52.40
N ALA A 33 -6.67 -24.67 53.31
CA ALA A 33 -7.12 -23.30 53.06
C ALA A 33 -5.98 -22.29 52.82
N LYS A 34 -4.79 -22.52 53.40
CA LYS A 34 -3.60 -21.69 53.15
C LYS A 34 -2.95 -21.96 51.79
N LEU A 35 -3.21 -23.12 51.19
CA LEU A 35 -2.67 -23.54 49.90
C LEU A 35 -3.62 -23.27 48.73
N ALA A 36 -4.91 -23.02 49.01
CA ALA A 36 -5.99 -22.84 48.02
C ALA A 36 -5.94 -21.53 47.20
N VAL A 37 -4.81 -20.82 47.17
CA VAL A 37 -4.67 -19.48 46.53
C VAL A 37 -4.02 -19.55 45.13
N TRP A 38 -3.82 -20.74 44.57
CA TRP A 38 -3.32 -20.88 43.21
C TRP A 38 -4.43 -21.35 42.26
N ASP A 39 -5.10 -20.39 41.63
CA ASP A 39 -5.65 -20.60 40.29
C ASP A 39 -4.45 -20.95 39.40
N TYR A 40 -4.28 -22.23 39.07
CA TYR A 40 -3.19 -22.67 38.21
C TYR A 40 -3.72 -22.92 36.79
N PRO A 41 -3.73 -21.89 35.92
CA PRO A 41 -3.84 -22.09 34.49
C PRO A 41 -2.45 -22.02 33.89
N VAL A 42 -1.54 -22.95 34.23
CA VAL A 42 -0.39 -23.15 33.32
C VAL A 42 -0.96 -23.79 32.07
N SER A 43 -0.96 -22.99 31.01
CA SER A 43 -1.12 -23.53 29.67
C SER A 43 -0.05 -24.60 29.46
N ASP A 44 -0.44 -25.84 29.12
CA ASP A 44 0.46 -26.94 28.72
C ASP A 44 1.13 -26.66 27.36
N LYS A 45 1.76 -25.49 27.24
CA LYS A 45 2.25 -24.95 26.00
C LYS A 45 3.47 -25.74 25.55
N TYR A 46 4.48 -25.85 26.41
CA TYR A 46 5.72 -26.54 26.06
C TYR A 46 5.52 -28.05 25.98
N THR A 47 4.62 -28.62 26.78
CA THR A 47 4.26 -30.04 26.73
C THR A 47 3.63 -30.41 25.40
N LYS A 48 2.61 -29.67 24.94
CA LYS A 48 1.98 -29.90 23.62
C LYS A 48 2.96 -29.67 22.47
N MET A 49 3.75 -28.59 22.52
CA MET A 49 4.78 -28.33 21.51
C MET A 49 5.82 -29.46 21.43
N TRP A 50 6.28 -29.95 22.58
CA TRP A 50 7.27 -31.03 22.64
C TRP A 50 6.70 -32.35 22.12
N GLN A 51 5.44 -32.66 22.42
CA GLN A 51 4.77 -33.81 21.85
C GLN A 51 4.68 -33.71 20.33
N ALA A 52 4.24 -32.57 19.79
CA ALA A 52 4.18 -32.33 18.35
C ALA A 52 5.57 -32.45 17.68
N MET A 53 6.63 -31.95 18.32
CA MET A 53 8.01 -32.09 17.83
C MET A 53 8.47 -33.56 17.77
N LYS A 54 8.05 -34.39 18.72
CA LYS A 54 8.35 -35.83 18.70
C LYS A 54 7.60 -36.54 17.57
N GLU A 55 6.32 -36.24 17.42
CA GLU A 55 5.47 -36.81 16.36
C GLU A 55 5.98 -36.44 14.97
N ALA A 56 6.41 -35.19 14.78
CA ALA A 56 6.95 -34.68 13.51
C ALA A 56 8.37 -35.18 13.17
N LYS A 57 9.07 -35.81 14.12
CA LYS A 57 10.48 -36.25 14.04
C LYS A 57 11.49 -35.13 13.76
N LEU A 58 12.42 -34.96 14.69
CA LEU A 58 13.49 -33.97 14.58
C LEU A 58 14.48 -34.33 13.44
N PRO A 59 14.88 -33.37 12.59
CA PRO A 59 15.93 -33.58 11.60
C PRO A 59 17.29 -33.73 12.29
N ASN A 60 18.18 -34.53 11.70
CA ASN A 60 19.51 -34.78 12.26
C ASN A 60 20.53 -33.72 11.82
N THR A 61 20.37 -33.18 10.60
CA THR A 61 21.25 -32.17 10.02
C THR A 61 20.48 -30.93 9.60
N LEU A 62 21.19 -29.80 9.50
CA LEU A 62 20.60 -28.54 9.07
C LEU A 62 20.12 -28.62 7.61
N ASP A 63 20.89 -29.27 6.73
CA ASP A 63 20.54 -29.39 5.31
C ASP A 63 19.26 -30.23 5.11
N GLU A 64 19.11 -31.32 5.86
CA GLU A 64 17.89 -32.12 5.88
C GLU A 64 16.70 -31.30 6.36
N ALA A 65 16.89 -30.46 7.37
CA ALA A 65 15.85 -29.57 7.87
C ALA A 65 15.40 -28.56 6.81
N VAL A 66 16.36 -27.93 6.12
CA VAL A 66 16.07 -26.97 5.04
C VAL A 66 15.34 -27.63 3.88
N GLN A 67 15.73 -28.85 3.49
CA GLN A 67 15.02 -29.61 2.45
C GLN A 67 13.57 -29.88 2.85
N ARG A 68 13.32 -30.35 4.09
CA ARG A 68 11.96 -30.59 4.59
C ARG A 68 11.09 -29.33 4.59
N VAL A 69 11.66 -28.18 4.98
CA VAL A 69 10.96 -26.89 4.93
C VAL A 69 10.59 -26.52 3.48
N ARG A 70 11.48 -26.76 2.52
CA ARG A 70 11.24 -26.48 1.09
C ARG A 70 10.19 -27.40 0.48
N ASP A 71 10.18 -28.66 0.89
CA ASP A 71 9.22 -29.65 0.40
C ASP A 71 7.80 -29.35 0.94
N SER A 72 7.69 -28.81 2.15
CA SER A 72 6.42 -28.42 2.75
C SER A 72 5.95 -27.03 2.27
N LYS A 73 5.27 -26.98 1.13
CA LYS A 73 4.77 -25.71 0.54
C LYS A 73 3.46 -25.19 1.12
N SER A 74 2.74 -25.98 1.91
CA SER A 74 1.41 -25.60 2.43
C SER A 74 1.50 -24.97 3.81
N SER A 75 0.76 -23.88 4.04
CA SER A 75 0.68 -23.21 5.35
C SER A 75 -0.10 -24.01 6.40
N SER A 76 -0.94 -24.98 5.98
CA SER A 76 -1.79 -25.78 6.88
C SER A 76 -1.13 -27.06 7.39
N GLU A 77 -0.19 -27.61 6.61
CA GLU A 77 0.59 -28.83 6.94
C GLU A 77 2.10 -28.55 6.83
N GLY A 78 2.48 -27.28 6.96
CA GLY A 78 3.83 -26.79 6.75
C GLY A 78 4.80 -27.26 7.83
N PHE A 79 6.02 -27.60 7.44
CA PHE A 79 7.08 -27.92 8.37
C PHE A 79 7.85 -26.64 8.72
N GLY A 80 7.84 -26.27 9.99
CA GLY A 80 8.66 -25.21 10.54
C GLY A 80 9.92 -25.76 11.20
N TYR A 81 11.08 -25.22 10.86
CA TYR A 81 12.33 -25.56 11.54
C TYR A 81 12.65 -24.57 12.66
N LEU A 82 12.97 -25.10 13.85
CA LEU A 82 13.47 -24.35 14.98
C LEU A 82 14.91 -24.74 15.26
N GLY A 83 15.80 -23.75 15.38
CA GLY A 83 17.23 -23.93 15.58
C GLY A 83 17.89 -22.68 16.14
N ASP A 84 19.22 -22.62 16.10
CA ASP A 84 19.96 -21.46 16.58
C ASP A 84 19.70 -20.24 15.69
N ALA A 85 19.46 -19.09 16.32
CA ALA A 85 19.04 -17.88 15.63
C ALA A 85 20.07 -17.39 14.61
N THR A 86 21.36 -17.58 14.88
CA THR A 86 22.45 -17.23 13.96
C THR A 86 22.42 -18.08 12.69
N ASP A 87 22.18 -19.37 12.82
CA ASP A 87 22.17 -20.30 11.69
C ASP A 87 20.98 -20.01 10.79
N ILE A 88 19.80 -19.82 11.37
CA ILE A 88 18.59 -19.43 10.63
C ILE A 88 18.78 -18.06 9.96
N ARG A 89 19.37 -17.09 10.67
CA ARG A 89 19.66 -15.76 10.10
C ARG A 89 20.62 -15.85 8.92
N TYR A 90 21.61 -16.73 8.98
CA TYR A 90 22.53 -16.97 7.87
C TYR A 90 21.83 -17.60 6.66
N LEU A 91 20.97 -18.60 6.91
CA LEU A 91 20.17 -19.24 5.86
C LEU A 91 19.28 -18.22 5.14
N VAL A 92 18.55 -17.39 5.87
CA VAL A 92 17.69 -16.33 5.30
C VAL A 92 18.50 -15.25 4.59
N MET A 93 19.72 -14.96 5.05
CA MET A 93 20.60 -13.99 4.39
C MET A 93 21.13 -14.49 3.03
N THR A 94 21.35 -15.80 2.90
CA THR A 94 21.93 -16.44 1.71
C THR A 94 20.89 -17.00 0.75
N ASN A 95 19.64 -17.18 1.21
CA ASN A 95 18.54 -17.80 0.47
C ASN A 95 17.27 -16.94 0.58
N CYS A 96 16.71 -16.53 -0.57
CA CYS A 96 15.52 -15.66 -0.61
C CYS A 96 14.19 -16.43 -0.52
N ASP A 97 14.23 -17.75 -0.58
CA ASP A 97 13.09 -18.66 -0.44
C ASP A 97 12.73 -18.94 1.02
N LEU A 98 13.62 -18.57 1.97
CA LEU A 98 13.43 -18.81 3.39
C LEU A 98 13.13 -17.50 4.11
N GLN A 99 12.25 -17.56 5.11
CA GLN A 99 11.94 -16.44 5.99
C GLN A 99 12.02 -16.86 7.45
N MET A 100 12.51 -15.95 8.29
CA MET A 100 12.49 -16.10 9.73
C MET A 100 11.17 -15.53 10.25
N VAL A 101 10.46 -16.29 11.08
CA VAL A 101 9.18 -15.89 11.66
C VAL A 101 9.31 -15.81 13.18
N GLY A 102 8.89 -14.68 13.75
CA GLY A 102 8.91 -14.42 15.20
C GLY A 102 10.26 -13.96 15.73
N ASP A 103 10.29 -13.72 17.05
CA ASP A 103 11.46 -13.22 17.76
C ASP A 103 12.27 -14.33 18.45
N GLU A 104 13.54 -14.01 18.74
CA GLU A 104 14.43 -14.87 19.51
C GLU A 104 13.94 -15.01 20.97
N PHE A 105 13.46 -16.21 21.34
CA PHE A 105 12.91 -16.48 22.68
C PHE A 105 13.93 -17.05 23.68
N SER A 106 15.08 -17.57 23.24
CA SER A 106 16.12 -18.15 24.11
C SER A 106 17.50 -17.64 23.74
N ARG A 107 17.85 -16.46 24.27
CA ARG A 107 19.17 -15.87 24.03
C ARG A 107 20.22 -16.59 24.86
N LYS A 108 21.14 -17.28 24.18
CA LYS A 108 22.29 -17.95 24.79
C LYS A 108 23.57 -17.40 24.19
N PRO A 109 24.46 -16.79 24.99
CA PRO A 109 25.71 -16.25 24.48
C PRO A 109 26.69 -17.38 24.13
N TYR A 110 27.47 -17.19 23.06
CA TYR A 110 28.63 -18.04 22.77
C TYR A 110 29.77 -17.75 23.76
N ALA A 111 30.48 -18.81 24.15
CA ALA A 111 31.60 -18.72 25.07
C ALA A 111 32.73 -19.66 24.64
N ILE A 112 33.97 -19.28 24.96
CA ILE A 112 35.14 -20.14 24.77
C ILE A 112 35.31 -20.97 26.03
N ALA A 113 35.21 -22.30 25.89
CA ALA A 113 35.41 -23.22 26.99
C ALA A 113 36.91 -23.51 27.19
N VAL A 114 37.35 -23.51 28.44
CA VAL A 114 38.71 -23.91 28.85
C VAL A 114 38.61 -24.93 29.98
N GLN A 115 39.66 -25.74 30.16
CA GLN A 115 39.71 -26.71 31.26
C GLN A 115 39.57 -26.01 32.61
N GLN A 116 38.82 -26.62 33.53
CA GLN A 116 38.65 -26.10 34.88
C GLN A 116 40.02 -25.94 35.57
N GLY A 117 40.25 -24.78 36.17
CA GLY A 117 41.52 -24.45 36.82
C GLY A 117 42.64 -23.96 35.89
N SER A 118 42.40 -23.89 34.57
CA SER A 118 43.40 -23.39 33.64
C SER A 118 43.64 -21.87 33.80
N PRO A 119 44.90 -21.40 33.82
CA PRO A 119 45.22 -19.96 33.87
C PRO A 119 44.81 -19.23 32.58
N LEU A 120 44.51 -19.96 31.50
CA LEU A 120 44.04 -19.39 30.23
C LEU A 120 42.69 -18.70 30.35
N LYS A 121 41.86 -19.08 31.33
CA LYS A 121 40.53 -18.50 31.55
C LYS A 121 40.62 -16.97 31.67
N ASP A 122 41.51 -16.49 32.55
CA ASP A 122 41.62 -15.06 32.83
C ASP A 122 42.30 -14.31 31.67
N GLN A 123 43.24 -14.95 30.99
CA GLN A 123 43.87 -14.39 29.79
C GLN A 123 42.88 -14.18 28.65
N PHE A 124 42.04 -15.18 28.36
CA PHE A 124 40.99 -15.07 27.34
C PHE A 124 39.94 -14.03 27.72
N ASN A 125 39.49 -14.01 28.97
CA ASN A 125 38.53 -13.00 29.44
C ASN A 125 39.07 -11.58 29.25
N ASN A 126 40.30 -11.31 29.67
CA ASN A 126 40.93 -10.01 29.50
C ASN A 126 41.10 -9.63 28.02
N ALA A 127 41.50 -10.59 27.17
CA ALA A 127 41.62 -10.37 25.73
C ALA A 127 40.26 -10.04 25.08
N ILE A 128 39.20 -10.77 25.43
CA ILE A 128 37.84 -10.53 24.92
C ILE A 128 37.35 -9.15 25.35
N LEU A 129 37.56 -8.76 26.61
CA LEU A 129 37.21 -7.42 27.12
C LEU A 129 37.95 -6.32 26.36
N LEU A 130 39.24 -6.51 26.06
CA LEU A 130 40.02 -5.57 25.26
C LEU A 130 39.46 -5.43 23.83
N LEU A 131 39.04 -6.54 23.21
CA LEU A 131 38.43 -6.54 21.87
C LEU A 131 37.05 -5.84 21.86
N LEU A 132 36.26 -6.03 22.92
CA LEU A 132 34.98 -5.34 23.12
C LEU A 132 35.17 -3.84 23.30
N ASN A 133 36.08 -3.41 24.19
CA ASN A 133 36.37 -2.00 24.42
C ASN A 133 36.86 -1.30 23.14
N LYS A 134 37.71 -1.98 22.35
CA LYS A 134 38.18 -1.48 21.05
C LYS A 134 37.15 -1.60 19.90
N ARG A 135 35.91 -2.05 20.18
CA ARG A 135 34.84 -2.32 19.19
C ARG A 135 35.26 -3.21 18.02
N LYS A 136 36.28 -4.05 18.20
CA LYS A 136 36.76 -4.94 17.13
C LYS A 136 35.75 -6.05 16.81
N LEU A 137 35.08 -6.58 17.84
CA LEU A 137 34.04 -7.60 17.64
C LEU A 137 32.84 -7.05 16.87
N GLU A 138 32.50 -5.78 17.09
CA GLU A 138 31.40 -5.13 16.36
C GLU A 138 31.74 -4.90 14.89
N LYS A 139 32.98 -4.48 14.59
CA LYS A 139 33.46 -4.40 13.21
C LYS A 139 33.44 -5.77 12.52
N LEU A 140 33.89 -6.83 13.20
CA LEU A 140 33.82 -8.18 12.66
C LEU A 140 32.38 -8.61 12.39
N LYS A 141 31.46 -8.35 13.33
CA LYS A 141 30.02 -8.63 13.13
C LYS A 141 29.49 -7.89 11.90
N GLU A 142 29.82 -6.61 11.72
CA GLU A 142 29.41 -5.83 10.56
C GLU A 142 29.97 -6.43 9.27
N THR A 143 31.26 -6.78 9.22
CA THR A 143 31.86 -7.39 8.04
C THR A 143 31.17 -8.72 7.68
N TRP A 144 30.94 -9.60 8.66
CA TRP A 144 30.35 -10.93 8.42
C TRP A 144 28.84 -10.92 8.12
N TRP A 145 28.09 -9.90 8.56
CA TRP A 145 26.63 -9.87 8.35
C TRP A 145 26.16 -8.81 7.35
N ASN A 146 26.88 -7.69 7.22
CA ASN A 146 26.52 -6.61 6.30
C ASN A 146 27.34 -6.63 5.01
N GLN A 147 28.63 -6.98 5.10
CA GLN A 147 29.56 -6.95 3.96
C GLN A 147 29.86 -8.35 3.40
N ASN A 148 29.08 -9.37 3.79
CA ASN A 148 29.27 -10.73 3.33
C ASN A 148 28.96 -10.84 1.82
N PRO A 149 29.89 -11.35 0.99
CA PRO A 149 29.64 -11.56 -0.45
C PRO A 149 28.51 -12.55 -0.74
N GLU A 150 28.22 -13.50 0.15
CA GLU A 150 27.14 -14.48 -0.02
C GLU A 150 25.74 -13.92 0.29
N LYS A 151 25.67 -12.70 0.84
CA LYS A 151 24.40 -12.05 1.16
C LYS A 151 23.64 -11.76 -0.13
N LYS A 152 22.50 -12.42 -0.31
CA LYS A 152 21.62 -12.15 -1.44
C LYS A 152 20.78 -10.91 -1.17
N LYS A 153 20.60 -10.08 -2.19
CA LYS A 153 19.61 -9.01 -2.19
C LYS A 153 18.26 -9.63 -2.55
N CYS A 154 17.50 -9.99 -1.54
CA CYS A 154 16.12 -10.43 -1.71
C CYS A 154 15.22 -9.19 -1.73
N ASP A 155 14.27 -9.13 -2.66
CA ASP A 155 13.21 -8.13 -2.63
C ASP A 155 12.39 -8.40 -1.37
N LYS A 156 12.58 -7.55 -0.36
CA LYS A 156 11.80 -7.63 0.88
C LYS A 156 10.34 -7.40 0.51
N GLN A 157 9.51 -8.40 0.77
CA GLN A 157 8.07 -8.31 0.57
C GLN A 157 7.46 -7.17 1.43
N ASP A 158 8.14 -6.76 2.50
CA ASP A 158 7.81 -5.59 3.32
C ASP A 158 7.90 -4.24 2.59
N ASN A 159 8.63 -4.13 1.48
CA ASN A 159 8.65 -2.89 0.69
C ASN A 159 7.32 -2.63 -0.05
N GLN A 160 6.32 -3.49 0.12
CA GLN A 160 4.95 -3.25 -0.32
C GLN A 160 4.10 -2.48 0.70
N THR A 161 4.66 -2.03 1.83
CA THR A 161 3.89 -1.29 2.86
C THR A 161 3.90 0.23 2.70
N ASP A 162 4.70 0.83 1.81
CA ASP A 162 4.83 2.30 1.73
C ASP A 162 4.07 2.98 0.57
N GLY A 163 3.22 2.26 -0.17
CA GLY A 163 2.36 2.91 -1.17
C GLY A 163 1.42 2.00 -1.93
N ILE A 164 0.26 2.54 -2.30
CA ILE A 164 -0.69 1.89 -3.22
C ILE A 164 0.03 1.71 -4.56
N SER A 165 0.46 0.48 -4.86
CA SER A 165 1.08 0.15 -6.14
C SER A 165 0.08 0.35 -7.29
N ILE A 166 0.57 0.86 -8.44
CA ILE A 166 -0.20 1.02 -9.67
C ILE A 166 -0.90 -0.28 -10.09
N HIS A 167 -0.33 -1.43 -9.74
CA HIS A 167 -0.91 -2.74 -10.01
C HIS A 167 -2.22 -2.98 -9.25
N ASN A 168 -2.32 -2.51 -8.00
CA ASN A 168 -3.50 -2.69 -7.17
C ASN A 168 -4.63 -1.71 -7.54
N ILE A 169 -4.30 -0.51 -8.02
CA ILE A 169 -5.29 0.50 -8.47
C ILE A 169 -5.58 0.44 -9.98
N GLY A 170 -4.91 -0.46 -10.71
CA GLY A 170 -5.05 -0.63 -12.16
C GLY A 170 -6.50 -0.89 -12.61
N GLY A 171 -7.30 -1.55 -11.76
CA GLY A 171 -8.72 -1.78 -12.04
C GLY A 171 -9.54 -0.50 -12.23
N VAL A 172 -9.23 0.57 -11.47
CA VAL A 172 -9.95 1.86 -11.58
C VAL A 172 -9.66 2.52 -12.92
N PHE A 173 -8.40 2.48 -13.38
CA PHE A 173 -8.01 3.03 -14.69
C PHE A 173 -8.69 2.29 -15.84
N ILE A 174 -8.78 0.96 -15.76
CA ILE A 174 -9.46 0.15 -16.78
C ILE A 174 -10.94 0.53 -16.89
N VAL A 175 -11.64 0.68 -15.75
CA VAL A 175 -13.05 1.09 -15.74
C VAL A 175 -13.25 2.48 -16.36
N ILE A 176 -12.35 3.43 -16.08
CA ILE A 176 -12.38 4.77 -16.68
C ILE A 176 -12.22 4.70 -18.22
N PHE A 177 -11.25 3.92 -18.71
CA PHE A 177 -11.04 3.77 -20.15
C PHE A 177 -12.25 3.13 -20.85
N VAL A 178 -12.86 2.11 -20.24
CA VAL A 178 -14.08 1.48 -20.78
C VAL A 178 -15.25 2.46 -20.77
N GLY A 179 -15.41 3.26 -19.72
CA GLY A 179 -16.44 4.30 -19.63
C GLY A 179 -16.31 5.35 -20.73
N ILE A 180 -15.08 5.81 -21.01
CA ILE A 180 -14.79 6.75 -22.10
C ILE A 180 -15.11 6.11 -23.45
N ALA A 181 -14.67 4.86 -23.68
CA ALA A 181 -14.93 4.17 -24.94
C ALA A 181 -16.43 3.99 -25.20
N LEU A 182 -17.20 3.57 -24.20
CA LEU A 182 -18.65 3.43 -24.31
C LEU A 182 -19.33 4.77 -24.59
N ALA A 183 -18.92 5.85 -23.92
CA ALA A 183 -19.46 7.19 -24.18
C ALA A 183 -19.17 7.67 -25.61
N CYS A 184 -17.98 7.39 -26.15
CA CYS A 184 -17.66 7.68 -27.55
C CYS A 184 -18.52 6.85 -28.52
N VAL A 185 -18.76 5.58 -28.22
CA VAL A 185 -19.58 4.69 -29.05
C VAL A 185 -21.05 5.13 -29.04
N THR A 186 -21.62 5.47 -27.88
CA THR A 186 -23.01 5.94 -27.79
C THR A 186 -23.18 7.24 -28.57
N LEU A 187 -22.23 8.18 -28.46
CA LEU A 187 -22.25 9.44 -29.20
C LEU A 187 -22.12 9.22 -30.72
N ALA A 188 -21.26 8.31 -31.15
CA ALA A 188 -21.14 7.93 -32.56
C ALA A 188 -22.42 7.29 -33.10
N PHE A 189 -23.06 6.42 -32.30
CA PHE A 189 -24.32 5.78 -32.66
C PHE A 189 -25.46 6.79 -32.77
N GLU A 190 -25.59 7.71 -31.82
CA GLU A 190 -26.58 8.79 -31.88
C GLU A 190 -26.36 9.70 -33.10
N TYR A 191 -25.10 10.09 -33.36
CA TYR A 191 -24.77 10.91 -34.52
C TYR A 191 -25.13 10.20 -35.83
N TRP A 192 -24.82 8.90 -35.95
CA TRP A 192 -25.16 8.13 -37.13
C TRP A 192 -26.69 7.97 -37.27
N TRP A 193 -27.40 7.65 -36.19
CA TRP A 193 -28.86 7.51 -36.19
C TRP A 193 -29.56 8.82 -36.57
N TYR A 194 -29.11 9.95 -36.02
CA TYR A 194 -29.65 11.27 -36.32
C TYR A 194 -29.40 11.66 -37.79
N LYS A 195 -28.19 11.39 -38.30
CA LYS A 195 -27.82 11.67 -39.69
C LYS A 195 -28.56 10.78 -40.70
N TYR A 196 -28.82 9.52 -40.37
CA TYR A 196 -29.47 8.56 -41.28
C TYR A 196 -31.00 8.65 -41.25
N LYS A 197 -31.60 9.00 -40.10
CA LYS A 197 -33.06 9.08 -39.95
C LYS A 197 -33.63 10.47 -40.27
N ASN A 198 -32.82 11.53 -40.20
CA ASN A 198 -33.25 12.90 -40.53
C ASN A 198 -32.34 13.57 -41.57
N PRO A 199 -32.43 13.22 -42.88
CA PRO A 199 -31.90 14.10 -43.92
C PRO A 199 -32.52 15.51 -43.87
N GLN A 200 -33.69 15.65 -43.25
CA GLN A 200 -34.44 16.91 -43.17
C GLN A 200 -33.81 17.97 -42.26
N LEU A 201 -32.96 17.61 -41.29
CA LEU A 201 -32.29 18.60 -40.43
C LEU A 201 -31.07 19.26 -41.10
N ASN A 202 -30.44 18.58 -42.05
CA ASN A 202 -29.43 19.21 -42.92
C ASN A 202 -30.12 20.17 -43.90
N GLU A 203 -31.30 19.82 -44.39
CA GLU A 203 -32.12 20.70 -45.24
C GLU A 203 -32.68 21.89 -44.44
N PHE A 204 -33.16 21.68 -43.21
CA PHE A 204 -33.59 22.75 -42.31
C PHE A 204 -32.42 23.62 -41.83
N ALA A 205 -31.23 23.06 -41.57
CA ALA A 205 -30.05 23.85 -41.21
C ALA A 205 -29.52 24.66 -42.41
N ALA A 206 -29.48 24.09 -43.61
CA ALA A 206 -29.12 24.79 -44.84
C ALA A 206 -30.15 25.87 -45.21
N ASN A 207 -31.45 25.60 -45.05
CA ASN A 207 -32.52 26.55 -45.31
C ASN A 207 -32.54 27.68 -44.25
N LYS A 208 -32.25 27.37 -42.98
CA LYS A 208 -32.08 28.38 -41.92
C LYS A 208 -30.91 29.31 -42.20
N GLN A 209 -29.77 28.78 -42.67
CA GLN A 209 -28.63 29.62 -43.08
C GLN A 209 -28.97 30.53 -44.28
N ASN A 210 -29.71 30.03 -45.28
CA ASN A 210 -30.17 30.83 -46.41
C ASN A 210 -31.17 31.93 -46.02
N ILE A 211 -32.10 31.64 -45.10
CA ILE A 211 -33.09 32.62 -44.60
C ILE A 211 -32.40 33.71 -43.76
N ASP A 212 -31.42 33.34 -42.94
CA ASP A 212 -30.65 34.30 -42.14
C ASP A 212 -29.79 35.22 -43.03
N GLU A 213 -29.23 34.71 -44.14
CA GLU A 213 -28.53 35.53 -45.13
C GLU A 213 -29.47 36.49 -45.89
N PHE A 214 -30.65 36.01 -46.29
CA PHE A 214 -31.67 36.84 -46.96
C PHE A 214 -32.17 37.98 -46.05
N ASN A 215 -32.46 37.68 -44.79
CA ASN A 215 -32.87 38.69 -43.81
C ASN A 215 -31.75 39.72 -43.53
N ARG A 216 -30.48 39.31 -43.57
CA ARG A 216 -29.34 40.23 -43.46
C ARG A 216 -29.26 41.18 -44.65
N LYS A 217 -29.50 40.70 -45.87
CA LYS A 217 -29.54 41.54 -47.08
C LYS A 217 -30.70 42.54 -47.07
N MET A 218 -31.90 42.12 -46.68
CA MET A 218 -33.04 43.04 -46.54
C MET A 218 -32.82 44.10 -45.45
N LYS A 219 -32.17 43.75 -44.34
CA LYS A 219 -31.86 44.72 -43.28
C LYS A 219 -30.87 45.77 -43.77
N ILE A 220 -29.88 45.37 -44.57
CA ILE A 220 -28.91 46.31 -45.17
C ILE A 220 -29.60 47.22 -46.20
N SER A 221 -30.49 46.70 -47.04
CA SER A 221 -31.23 47.52 -48.02
C SER A 221 -32.18 48.51 -47.32
N ALA A 222 -32.87 48.09 -46.26
CA ALA A 222 -33.73 48.97 -45.48
C ALA A 222 -32.95 50.08 -44.75
N ILE A 223 -31.73 49.78 -44.29
CA ILE A 223 -30.83 50.79 -43.70
C ILE A 223 -30.34 51.76 -44.77
N SER A 224 -29.96 51.28 -45.97
CA SER A 224 -29.57 52.18 -47.06
C SER A 224 -30.74 53.06 -47.54
N ASP A 225 -31.96 52.53 -47.59
CA ASP A 225 -33.16 53.28 -47.96
C ASP A 225 -33.51 54.32 -46.90
N PHE A 226 -33.40 53.97 -45.61
CA PHE A 226 -33.62 54.90 -44.51
C PHE A 226 -32.55 56.01 -44.47
N GLU A 227 -31.30 55.69 -44.78
CA GLU A 227 -30.21 56.66 -44.89
C GLU A 227 -30.40 57.59 -46.11
N ASN A 228 -30.93 57.08 -47.22
CA ASN A 228 -31.29 57.87 -48.40
C ASN A 228 -32.48 58.82 -48.13
N VAL A 229 -33.47 58.38 -47.34
CA VAL A 229 -34.61 59.22 -46.91
C VAL A 229 -34.19 60.26 -45.88
N ARG A 230 -33.33 59.89 -44.91
CA ARG A 230 -32.74 60.82 -43.92
C ARG A 230 -31.89 61.91 -44.59
N ASN A 231 -31.08 61.56 -45.59
CA ASN A 231 -30.32 62.54 -46.37
C ASN A 231 -31.23 63.47 -47.20
N ARG A 232 -32.40 63.00 -47.66
CA ARG A 232 -33.42 63.88 -48.28
C ARG A 232 -34.04 64.86 -47.30
N HIS A 233 -34.29 64.48 -46.05
CA HIS A 233 -34.88 65.39 -45.06
C HIS A 233 -33.90 66.45 -44.52
N HIS A 234 -32.60 66.17 -44.48
CA HIS A 234 -31.59 67.17 -44.10
C HIS A 234 -31.38 68.29 -45.14
N TYR A 235 -31.79 68.09 -46.40
CA TYR A 235 -31.78 69.15 -47.41
C TYR A 235 -33.00 70.08 -47.33
N GLN A 236 -34.15 69.62 -46.82
CA GLN A 236 -35.36 70.45 -46.70
C GLN A 236 -35.42 71.27 -45.41
N SER A 237 -34.81 70.82 -44.30
CA SER A 237 -34.84 71.56 -43.03
C SER A 237 -33.89 72.77 -42.97
N ASN A 238 -32.90 72.84 -43.88
CA ASN A 238 -32.01 74.00 -44.03
C ASN A 238 -32.57 75.11 -44.94
N PHE A 239 -33.74 74.93 -45.57
CA PHE A 239 -34.37 75.93 -46.43
C PHE A 239 -35.46 76.77 -45.75
N SER A 240 -35.94 76.37 -44.56
CA SER A 240 -37.11 77.00 -43.88
C SER A 240 -36.75 77.96 -42.73
N LYS A 241 -35.48 78.37 -42.62
CA LYS A 241 -35.02 79.39 -41.65
C LYS A 241 -34.08 80.39 -42.30
N LYS A 242 -34.58 81.17 -43.27
CA LYS A 242 -34.03 82.47 -43.69
C LYS A 242 -35.13 83.26 -44.42
N GLY A 243 -35.53 84.39 -43.84
CA GLY A 243 -36.22 85.44 -44.60
C GLY A 243 -37.56 85.90 -44.06
N SER A 244 -37.58 86.53 -42.89
CA SER A 244 -38.56 87.57 -42.57
C SER A 244 -38.13 88.89 -43.25
N LEU A 245 -39.10 89.55 -43.91
CA LEU A 245 -39.00 90.78 -44.70
C LEU A 245 -38.40 91.99 -43.94
N PRO A 246 -37.92 92.98 -44.71
CA PRO A 246 -38.54 94.32 -44.62
C PRO A 246 -38.93 94.91 -46.01
N PRO A 247 -39.65 96.05 -46.04
CA PRO A 247 -40.71 96.31 -47.03
C PRO A 247 -40.52 97.56 -47.94
N VAL A 248 -41.54 97.79 -48.79
CA VAL A 248 -41.98 99.04 -49.47
C VAL A 248 -41.12 99.63 -50.60
N SER A 249 -41.69 99.72 -51.81
CA SER A 249 -42.12 100.99 -52.44
C SER A 249 -42.61 100.79 -53.89
N ASP A 250 -43.72 101.45 -54.20
CA ASP A 250 -44.29 101.59 -55.53
C ASP A 250 -43.42 102.49 -56.41
N GLN A 251 -43.26 102.15 -57.71
CA GLN A 251 -43.29 103.13 -58.80
C GLN A 251 -43.20 102.48 -60.21
N TRP A 252 -44.21 102.81 -61.03
CA TRP A 252 -44.21 102.98 -62.50
C TRP A 252 -44.13 101.72 -63.40
N LEU A 253 -45.22 101.40 -64.13
CA LEU A 253 -45.60 101.82 -65.51
C LEU A 253 -45.16 100.82 -66.59
N GLN A 254 -46.12 100.02 -67.07
CA GLN A 254 -46.69 100.11 -68.44
C GLN A 254 -48.00 99.31 -68.50
#